data_AF-A3VIV3-F1
#
_entry.id   AF-A3VIV3-F1
#
_cell.length_a   1.000
_cell.length_b   1.000
_cell.length_c   1.000
_cell.angle_alpha   90.00
_cell.angle_beta   90.00
_cell.angle_gamma   90.00
#
_symmetry.space_group_name_H-M   'P 1'
#
loop_
_entity.id
_entity.type
_entity.pdbx_description
1 polymer ?
#
loop_
_entity_poly.entity_id
_entity_poly.type
_entity_poly.pdbx_seq_one_letter_code
_entity_poly.pdbx_strand_id
1 'polypeptide(L)'
;MVFDFLDGGAESEITLHRNRSAFDDIRLKPRILKGGDVDLSVTLFGQKYAAPFQIGPTGLNGLYWPEGDLHLAAAAKQAGVAFTVSTASNTTMEEIA
;
A
#
# COMPACT_ATOMS: atom_id res chain seq x y z
N MET A 1 22.52 2.83 0.21
CA MET A 1 22.29 1.56 -0.51
C MET A 1 20.92 0.98 -0.26
N VAL A 2 20.58 0.50 0.95
CA VAL A 2 19.24 -0.07 1.22
C VAL A 2 18.12 0.98 1.10
N PHE A 3 18.35 2.18 1.65
CA PHE A 3 17.40 3.29 1.52
C PHE A 3 17.19 3.68 0.05
N ASP A 4 18.27 3.87 -0.72
CA ASP A 4 18.19 4.25 -2.14
C ASP A 4 17.49 3.19 -2.99
N PHE A 5 17.56 1.90 -2.60
CA PHE A 5 16.83 0.83 -3.27
C PHE A 5 15.31 0.95 -3.08
N LEU A 6 14.86 1.42 -1.91
CA LEU A 6 13.45 1.63 -1.60
C LEU A 6 12.90 2.94 -2.18
N ASP A 7 13.66 4.03 -2.02
CA ASP A 7 13.22 5.40 -2.33
C ASP A 7 13.43 5.76 -3.81
N GLY A 8 14.46 5.17 -4.45
CA GLY A 8 14.93 5.56 -5.77
C GLY A 8 13.98 5.27 -6.92
N GLY A 9 13.99 6.15 -7.91
CA GLY A 9 13.30 6.02 -9.18
C GLY A 9 14.24 5.65 -10.34
N ALA A 10 13.66 5.49 -11.53
CA ALA A 10 14.46 5.25 -12.73
C ALA A 10 15.21 6.51 -13.18
N GLU A 11 16.49 6.36 -13.50
CA GLU A 11 17.35 7.38 -14.11
C GLU A 11 17.34 8.71 -13.34
N SER A 12 16.83 9.79 -13.95
CA SER A 12 16.74 11.12 -13.33
C SER A 12 15.46 11.32 -12.51
N GLU A 13 14.74 10.24 -12.20
CA GLU A 13 13.57 10.22 -11.30
C GLU A 13 12.40 11.11 -11.74
N ILE A 14 12.39 11.53 -13.00
CA ILE A 14 11.39 12.44 -13.56
C ILE A 14 9.97 11.89 -13.37
N THR A 15 9.78 10.59 -13.63
CA THR A 15 8.48 9.91 -13.45
C THR A 15 8.09 9.83 -11.98
N LEU A 16 9.03 9.58 -11.08
CA LEU A 16 8.77 9.53 -9.64
C LEU A 16 8.24 10.88 -9.13
N HIS A 17 8.91 11.98 -9.49
CA HIS A 17 8.46 13.33 -9.16
C HIS A 17 7.10 13.67 -9.79
N ARG A 18 6.88 13.30 -11.06
CA ARG A 18 5.60 13.50 -11.76
C ARG A 18 4.44 12.77 -11.09
N ASN A 19 4.65 11.54 -10.61
CA ASN A 19 3.61 10.80 -9.89
C ASN A 19 3.11 11.57 -8.66
N ARG A 20 4.01 12.25 -7.94
CA ARG A 20 3.64 13.06 -6.77
C ARG A 20 2.95 14.36 -7.17
N SER A 21 3.50 15.08 -8.15
CA SER A 21 2.98 16.39 -8.56
C SER A 21 1.63 16.29 -9.28
N ALA A 22 1.31 15.15 -9.91
CA ALA A 22 0.01 14.93 -10.55
C ALA A 22 -1.19 15.10 -9.59
N PHE A 23 -1.00 14.86 -8.29
CA PHE A 23 -2.04 15.11 -7.30
C PHE A 23 -2.31 16.60 -7.08
N ASP A 24 -1.36 17.48 -7.40
CA ASP A 24 -1.53 18.94 -7.27
C ASP A 24 -2.48 19.50 -8.33
N ASP A 25 -2.75 18.76 -9.40
CA ASP A 25 -3.74 19.11 -10.43
C ASP A 25 -5.17 18.75 -9.99
N ILE A 26 -5.32 17.91 -8.95
CA ILE A 26 -6.63 17.45 -8.47
C ILE A 26 -7.13 18.41 -7.38
N ARG A 27 -8.37 18.88 -7.54
CA ARG A 27 -9.07 19.69 -6.53
C ARG A 27 -10.36 19.01 -6.12
N LEU A 28 -10.54 18.80 -4.83
CA LEU A 28 -11.78 18.27 -4.28
C LEU A 28 -12.77 19.42 -4.08
N LYS A 29 -13.98 19.31 -4.65
CA LYS A 29 -15.08 20.26 -4.41
C LYS A 29 -15.83 19.83 -3.13
N PRO A 30 -15.76 20.59 -2.02
CA PRO A 30 -16.48 20.23 -0.80
C PRO A 30 -18.00 20.23 -1.03
N ARG A 31 -18.69 19.27 -0.42
CA ARG A 31 -20.15 19.25 -0.34
C ARG A 31 -20.57 19.59 1.09
N ILE A 32 -21.12 20.78 1.27
CA ILE A 32 -21.54 21.28 2.58
C ILE A 32 -22.89 20.70 3.01
N LEU A 33 -23.15 20.70 4.32
CA LEU A 33 -24.38 20.17 4.93
C LEU A 33 -24.67 18.69 4.62
N LYS A 34 -23.62 17.93 4.29
CA LYS A 34 -23.68 16.47 4.15
C LYS A 34 -23.19 15.82 5.45
N GLY A 35 -24.12 15.55 6.36
CA GLY A 35 -23.85 14.81 7.60
C GLY A 35 -23.98 13.28 7.44
N GLY A 36 -23.77 12.54 8.53
CA GLY A 36 -23.89 11.08 8.61
C GLY A 36 -22.55 10.39 8.89
N ASP A 37 -22.63 9.09 9.19
CA ASP A 37 -21.45 8.25 9.40
C ASP A 37 -20.75 7.96 8.07
N VAL A 38 -19.41 7.92 8.11
CA VAL A 38 -18.58 7.57 6.95
C VAL A 38 -18.15 6.12 7.09
N ASP A 39 -18.66 5.27 6.19
CA ASP A 39 -18.18 3.91 6.02
C ASP A 39 -17.12 3.90 4.91
N LEU A 40 -15.89 3.54 5.26
CA LEU A 40 -14.78 3.39 4.30
C LEU A 40 -14.74 1.98 3.69
N SER A 41 -15.57 1.05 4.17
CA SER A 41 -15.52 -0.32 3.72
C SER A 41 -15.91 -0.49 2.27
N VAL A 42 -15.31 -1.48 1.62
CA VAL A 42 -15.54 -1.80 0.21
C VAL A 42 -15.61 -3.31 0.04
N THR A 43 -16.46 -3.78 -0.87
CA THR A 43 -16.46 -5.18 -1.29
C THR A 43 -15.69 -5.32 -2.60
N LEU A 44 -14.58 -6.05 -2.59
CA LEU A 44 -13.76 -6.36 -3.76
C LEU A 44 -13.59 -7.88 -3.87
N PHE A 45 -13.78 -8.42 -5.07
CA PHE A 45 -13.64 -9.86 -5.34
C PHE A 45 -14.48 -10.76 -4.41
N GLY A 46 -15.66 -10.29 -3.99
CA GLY A 46 -16.55 -11.01 -3.07
C GLY A 46 -16.16 -10.95 -1.58
N GLN A 47 -15.11 -10.21 -1.21
CA GLN A 47 -14.68 -10.02 0.17
C GLN A 47 -14.86 -8.57 0.61
N LYS A 48 -15.27 -8.36 1.86
CA LYS A 48 -15.42 -7.03 2.46
C LYS A 48 -14.12 -6.61 3.14
N TYR A 49 -13.59 -5.44 2.78
CA TYR A 49 -12.42 -4.80 3.37
C TYR A 49 -12.84 -3.54 4.13
N ALA A 50 -12.07 -3.18 5.16
CA ALA A 50 -12.37 -2.04 6.02
C ALA A 50 -12.13 -0.67 5.34
N ALA A 51 -11.29 -0.61 4.31
CA ALA A 51 -10.93 0.62 3.61
C ALA A 51 -10.60 0.36 2.12
N PRO A 52 -10.65 1.38 1.24
CA PRO A 52 -10.46 1.21 -0.20
C PRO A 52 -8.98 1.32 -0.61
N PHE A 53 -8.09 0.68 0.15
CA PHE A 53 -6.66 0.58 -0.16
C PHE A 53 -6.11 -0.76 0.32
N GLN A 54 -4.89 -1.07 -0.10
CA GLN A 54 -4.19 -2.30 0.28
C GLN A 54 -2.69 -2.05 0.41
N ILE A 55 -2.00 -2.97 1.07
CA ILE A 55 -0.54 -3.03 1.00
C ILE A 55 -0.17 -3.76 -0.30
N GLY A 56 0.42 -3.02 -1.24
CA GLY A 56 0.82 -3.53 -2.55
C GLY A 56 2.08 -4.42 -2.51
N PRO A 57 2.37 -5.14 -3.60
CA PRO A 57 3.49 -6.06 -3.64
C PRO A 57 4.82 -5.30 -3.71
N THR A 58 5.65 -5.52 -2.69
CA THR A 58 7.04 -5.04 -2.61
C THR A 58 7.91 -6.24 -2.27
N GLY A 59 9.04 -6.38 -2.95
CA GLY A 59 9.99 -7.47 -2.71
C GLY A 59 11.11 -7.04 -1.77
N LEU A 60 11.84 -8.04 -1.27
CA LEU A 60 13.03 -7.84 -0.44
C LEU A 60 12.76 -7.05 0.86
N ASN A 61 11.57 -7.20 1.46
CA ASN A 61 11.17 -6.41 2.62
C ASN A 61 12.01 -6.71 3.88
N GLY A 62 12.63 -7.89 3.93
CA GLY A 62 13.61 -8.27 4.94
C GLY A 62 14.88 -7.40 4.96
N LEU A 63 15.16 -6.66 3.86
CA LEU A 63 16.24 -5.67 3.84
C LEU A 63 15.95 -4.46 4.73
N TYR A 64 14.68 -4.11 4.92
CA TYR A 64 14.27 -2.92 5.66
C TYR A 64 14.04 -3.23 7.14
N TRP A 65 13.53 -4.42 7.44
CA TRP A 65 13.29 -4.89 8.78
C TRP A 65 13.27 -6.42 8.82
N PRO A 66 13.83 -7.09 9.85
CA PRO A 66 13.69 -8.53 9.99
C PRO A 66 12.23 -8.96 9.89
N GLU A 67 11.92 -9.98 9.07
CA GLU A 67 10.54 -10.46 8.87
C GLU A 67 9.56 -9.39 8.32
N GLY A 68 10.07 -8.43 7.54
CA GLY A 68 9.26 -7.33 7.00
C GLY A 68 7.97 -7.77 6.29
N ASP A 69 8.01 -8.87 5.53
CA ASP A 69 6.83 -9.44 4.86
C ASP A 69 5.74 -9.88 5.86
N LEU A 70 6.13 -10.52 6.97
CA LEU A 70 5.20 -10.95 8.03
C LEU A 70 4.61 -9.76 8.78
N HIS A 71 5.42 -8.75 9.06
CA HIS A 71 4.94 -7.53 9.71
C HIS A 71 3.91 -6.78 8.85
N LEU A 72 4.14 -6.67 7.55
CA LEU A 72 3.20 -6.06 6.61
C LEU A 72 1.90 -6.87 6.52
N ALA A 73 1.99 -8.20 6.39
CA ALA A 73 0.82 -9.08 6.35
C ALA A 73 -0.01 -8.99 7.64
N ALA A 74 0.64 -9.01 8.81
CA ALA A 74 -0.01 -8.88 10.10
C ALA A 74 -0.69 -7.51 10.26
N ALA A 75 -0.04 -6.42 9.83
CA ALA A 75 -0.60 -5.08 9.87
C ALA A 75 -1.82 -4.95 8.94
N ALA A 76 -1.77 -5.50 7.72
CA ALA A 76 -2.90 -5.54 6.80
C ALA A 76 -4.10 -6.28 7.39
N LYS A 77 -3.85 -7.46 7.99
CA LYS A 77 -4.86 -8.26 8.69
C LYS A 77 -5.50 -7.49 9.85
N GLN A 78 -4.68 -6.83 10.67
CA GLN A 78 -5.17 -6.02 11.79
C GLN A 78 -6.01 -4.83 11.32
N ALA A 79 -5.61 -4.16 10.23
CA ALA A 79 -6.33 -3.04 9.65
C ALA A 79 -7.55 -3.46 8.81
N GLY A 80 -7.72 -4.76 8.54
CA GLY A 80 -8.81 -5.27 7.70
C GLY A 80 -8.70 -4.89 6.23
N VAL A 81 -7.48 -4.70 5.72
CA VAL A 81 -7.18 -4.39 4.32
C VAL A 81 -6.43 -5.55 3.65
N ALA A 82 -6.41 -5.58 2.32
CA ALA A 82 -5.69 -6.63 1.60
C ALA A 82 -4.16 -6.45 1.70
N PHE A 83 -3.44 -7.57 1.57
CA PHE A 83 -2.01 -7.64 1.37
C PHE A 83 -1.71 -8.44 0.10
N THR A 84 -0.87 -7.92 -0.77
CA THR A 84 -0.41 -8.63 -1.98
C THR A 84 1.05 -9.04 -1.81
N VAL A 85 1.31 -10.35 -1.90
CA VAL A 85 2.67 -10.90 -1.76
C VAL A 85 3.46 -10.74 -3.05
N SER A 86 4.72 -10.30 -2.94
CA SER A 86 5.66 -10.25 -4.06
C SER A 86 6.29 -11.63 -4.31
N THR A 87 6.51 -11.99 -5.58
CA THR A 87 7.32 -13.17 -5.92
C THR A 87 8.78 -13.06 -5.47
N ALA A 88 9.25 -11.85 -5.21
CA ALA A 88 10.57 -11.54 -4.66
C ALA A 88 10.55 -11.30 -3.14
N SER A 89 9.58 -11.88 -2.42
CA SER A 89 9.50 -11.88 -0.95
C SER A 89 10.71 -12.57 -0.30
N ASN A 90 11.09 -12.16 0.91
CA ASN A 90 12.10 -12.88 1.70
C ASN A 90 11.49 -14.02 2.53
N THR A 91 10.17 -14.03 2.68
CA THR A 91 9.41 -15.05 3.41
C THR A 91 8.57 -15.88 2.44
N THR A 92 8.42 -17.18 2.72
CA THR A 92 7.62 -18.08 1.88
C THR A 92 6.14 -17.69 1.91
N MET A 93 5.39 -18.04 0.86
CA MET A 93 3.94 -17.79 0.81
C MET A 93 3.23 -18.54 1.96
N GLU A 94 3.70 -19.74 2.25
CA GLU A 94 3.18 -20.62 3.30
C GLU A 94 3.33 -20.03 4.70
N GLU A 95 4.42 -19.29 4.95
CA GLU A 95 4.64 -18.60 6.23
C GLU A 95 3.84 -17.30 6.34
N ILE A 96 3.49 -16.67 5.21
CA ILE A 96 2.70 -15.43 5.17
C ILE A 96 1.19 -15.69 5.33
N ALA A 97 0.68 -16.82 4.80
CA ALA A 97 -0.74 -17.17 4.75
C ALA A 97 -1.35 -17.48 6.14
#